data_AF-A0A6N9YIN0-F1
#
_entry.id   AF-A0A6N9YIN0-F1
#
_cell.length_a   1.000
_cell.length_b   1.000
_cell.length_c   1.000
_cell.angle_alpha   90.00
_cell.angle_beta   90.00
_cell.angle_gamma   90.00
#
_symmetry.space_group_name_H-M   'P 1'
#
loop_
_entity.id
_entity.type
_entity.pdbx_description
1 polymer ?
#
loop_
_entity_poly.entity_id
_entity_poly.type
_entity_poly.pdbx_seq_one_letter_code
_entity_poly.pdbx_strand_id
1 'polypeptide(L)'
;MAGFFLAKCAAVHGRREPKDWYDIAFMLLHDQYGGPAAAELVNTRFAADLKGEVTTALRDLAANFAVPAAQGPSAYVDQLLVDHPDFDADVATADAMTAVQKFCRNLGVN
;
A
#
# COMPACT_ATOMS: atom_id res chain seq x y z
N MET A 1 -8.70 5.62 -9.92
CA MET A 1 -7.50 5.03 -9.29
C MET A 1 -6.90 5.89 -8.18
N ALA A 2 -6.48 7.14 -8.39
CA ALA A 2 -5.88 7.96 -7.33
C ALA A 2 -6.70 8.05 -6.02
N GLY A 3 -8.01 8.28 -6.12
CA GLY A 3 -8.90 8.31 -4.94
C GLY A 3 -9.05 6.96 -4.24
N PHE A 4 -8.87 5.85 -4.96
CA PHE A 4 -8.85 4.51 -4.36
C PHE A 4 -7.63 4.33 -3.45
N PHE A 5 -6.43 4.74 -3.90
CA PHE A 5 -5.22 4.64 -3.08
C PHE A 5 -5.36 5.46 -1.79
N LEU A 6 -5.86 6.70 -1.86
CA LEU A 6 -6.09 7.51 -0.65
C LEU A 6 -7.19 6.93 0.25
N ALA A 7 -8.27 6.40 -0.32
CA ALA A 7 -9.32 5.73 0.45
C ALA A 7 -8.79 4.48 1.17
N LYS A 8 -7.89 3.72 0.53
CA LYS A 8 -7.24 2.57 1.16
C LYS A 8 -6.27 2.99 2.25
N CYS A 9 -5.46 4.04 2.05
CA CYS A 9 -4.63 4.62 3.11
C CYS A 9 -5.46 5.02 4.34
N ALA A 10 -6.61 5.68 4.13
CA ALA A 10 -7.51 6.06 5.22
C ALA A 10 -8.14 4.83 5.90
N ALA A 11 -8.53 3.82 5.13
CA ALA A 11 -9.10 2.58 5.66
C ALA A 11 -8.10 1.80 6.52
N VAL A 12 -6.86 1.65 6.06
CA VAL A 12 -5.83 0.98 6.86
C VAL A 12 -5.46 1.78 8.10
N HIS A 13 -5.47 3.11 8.04
CA HIS A 13 -5.23 3.93 9.22
C HIS A 13 -6.37 3.83 10.26
N GLY A 14 -7.62 3.82 9.77
CA GLY A 14 -8.81 3.81 10.63
C GLY A 14 -9.22 2.42 11.13
N ARG A 15 -9.62 1.53 10.22
CA ARG A 15 -10.23 0.23 10.59
C ARG A 15 -9.26 -0.96 10.60
N ARG A 16 -8.10 -0.85 9.93
CA ARG A 16 -7.01 -1.86 9.96
C ARG A 16 -7.41 -3.29 9.55
N GLU A 17 -8.41 -3.41 8.67
CA GLU A 17 -8.89 -4.72 8.21
C GLU A 17 -7.87 -5.40 7.28
N PRO A 18 -7.64 -6.73 7.40
CA PRO A 18 -6.73 -7.51 6.55
C PRO A 18 -6.87 -7.22 5.04
N LYS A 19 -8.12 -7.16 4.57
CA LYS A 19 -8.44 -6.91 3.16
C LYS A 19 -7.91 -5.57 2.63
N ASP A 20 -7.80 -4.54 3.47
CA ASP A 20 -7.34 -3.23 3.01
C ASP A 20 -5.81 -3.17 2.86
N TRP A 21 -5.09 -3.94 3.67
CA TRP A 21 -3.65 -4.18 3.48
C TRP A 21 -3.38 -4.95 2.19
N TYR A 22 -4.18 -5.99 1.92
CA TYR A 22 -4.12 -6.73 0.67
C TYR A 22 -4.41 -5.84 -0.54
N ASP A 23 -5.56 -5.14 -0.53
CA ASP A 23 -6.03 -4.34 -1.67
C ASP A 23 -5.02 -3.27 -2.11
N ILE A 24 -4.37 -2.59 -1.16
CA ILE A 24 -3.40 -1.53 -1.51
C ILE A 24 -2.12 -2.11 -2.08
N ALA A 25 -1.57 -3.17 -1.48
CA ALA A 25 -0.36 -3.83 -1.98
C ALA A 25 -0.60 -4.48 -3.35
N PHE A 26 -1.72 -5.20 -3.49
CA PHE A 26 -2.11 -5.85 -4.74
C PHE A 26 -2.27 -4.84 -5.87
N MET A 27 -2.99 -3.73 -5.64
CA MET A 27 -3.17 -2.71 -6.66
C MET A 27 -1.87 -1.98 -7.01
N LEU A 28 -0.95 -1.80 -6.05
CA LEU A 28 0.36 -1.24 -6.35
C LEU A 28 1.23 -2.19 -7.19
N LEU A 29 1.06 -3.50 -7.08
CA LEU A 29 1.87 -4.49 -7.79
C LEU A 29 1.30 -4.91 -9.14
N HIS A 30 -0.02 -5.00 -9.26
CA HIS A 30 -0.67 -5.68 -10.39
C HIS A 30 -1.54 -4.78 -11.27
N ASP A 31 -1.91 -3.57 -10.81
CA ASP A 31 -2.69 -2.65 -11.63
C ASP A 31 -1.80 -1.91 -12.65
N GLN A 32 -2.37 -1.61 -13.83
CA GLN A 32 -1.68 -0.86 -14.88
C GLN A 32 -1.28 0.57 -14.46
N TYR A 33 -1.92 1.11 -13.41
CA TYR A 33 -1.59 2.39 -12.79
C TYR A 33 -0.94 2.23 -11.41
N GLY A 34 -0.50 1.02 -11.07
CA GLY A 34 0.30 0.72 -9.89
C GLY A 34 1.73 1.25 -9.97
N GLY A 35 2.59 0.77 -9.07
CA GLY A 35 4.01 1.07 -9.05
C GLY A 35 4.31 2.59 -8.99
N PRO A 36 5.31 3.07 -9.75
CA PRO A 36 5.67 4.50 -9.76
C PRO A 36 4.52 5.43 -10.19
N ALA A 37 3.66 4.96 -11.11
CA ALA A 37 2.57 5.76 -11.65
C ALA A 37 1.47 6.07 -10.61
N ALA A 38 1.31 5.21 -9.60
CA ALA A 38 0.31 5.40 -8.55
C ALA A 38 0.53 6.71 -7.78
N ALA A 39 1.77 6.96 -7.35
CA ALA A 39 2.13 8.15 -6.60
C ALA A 39 2.00 9.42 -7.47
N GLU A 40 2.40 9.34 -8.75
CA GLU A 40 2.22 10.43 -9.70
C GLU A 40 0.73 10.78 -9.86
N LEU A 41 -0.14 9.78 -10.07
CA LEU A 41 -1.57 10.00 -10.22
C LEU A 41 -2.23 10.61 -8.98
N VAL A 42 -1.75 10.25 -7.79
CA VAL A 42 -2.19 10.86 -6.53
C VAL A 42 -1.70 12.30 -6.44
N ASN A 43 -0.42 12.57 -6.70
CA ASN A 43 0.14 13.92 -6.71
C ASN A 43 -0.60 14.84 -7.71
N THR A 44 -0.80 14.39 -8.96
CA THR A 44 -1.47 15.18 -10.00
C THR A 44 -2.90 15.58 -9.60
N ARG A 45 -3.61 14.75 -8.84
CA ARG A 45 -5.03 14.98 -8.50
C ARG A 45 -5.25 15.56 -7.10
N PHE A 46 -4.36 15.29 -6.15
CA PHE A 46 -4.60 15.53 -4.73
C PHE A 46 -3.40 16.16 -4.01
N ALA A 47 -2.41 16.73 -4.71
CA ALA A 47 -1.24 17.35 -4.06
C ALA A 47 -1.61 18.33 -2.95
N ALA A 48 -2.68 19.12 -3.12
CA ALA A 48 -3.15 20.09 -2.12
C ALA A 48 -3.72 19.44 -0.84
N ASP A 49 -4.09 18.16 -0.92
CA ASP A 49 -4.73 17.37 0.14
C ASP A 49 -3.75 16.43 0.86
N LEU A 50 -2.51 16.29 0.38
CA LEU A 50 -1.44 15.50 1.00
C LEU A 50 -0.84 16.18 2.24
N LYS A 51 -1.69 16.46 3.22
CA LYS A 51 -1.36 17.14 4.47
C LYS A 51 -2.19 16.58 5.63
N GLY A 52 -1.76 16.87 6.86
CA GLY A 52 -2.51 16.50 8.06
C GLY A 52 -2.78 15.00 8.14
N GLU A 53 -4.04 14.62 8.32
CA GLU A 53 -4.47 13.22 8.48
C GLU A 53 -4.06 12.32 7.31
N VAL A 54 -4.02 12.85 6.08
CA VAL A 54 -3.60 12.06 4.91
C VAL A 54 -2.12 11.68 5.02
N THR A 55 -1.26 12.62 5.44
CA THR A 55 0.16 12.34 5.69
C THR A 55 0.34 11.36 6.85
N THR A 56 -0.48 11.47 7.90
CA THR A 56 -0.47 10.52 9.03
C THR A 56 -0.85 9.12 8.56
N ALA A 57 -1.90 8.97 7.75
CA ALA A 57 -2.32 7.70 7.19
C ALA A 57 -1.24 7.07 6.29
N LEU A 58 -0.57 7.88 5.47
CA LEU A 58 0.56 7.42 4.63
C LEU A 58 1.76 6.97 5.46
N ARG A 59 2.08 7.67 6.57
CA ARG A 59 3.14 7.24 7.51
C ARG A 59 2.78 5.94 8.22
N ASP A 60 1.53 5.80 8.67
CA ASP A 60 1.05 4.57 9.31
C ASP A 60 1.11 3.39 8.32
N LEU A 61 0.71 3.61 7.07
CA LEU A 61 0.87 2.63 6.00
C LEU A 61 2.33 2.21 5.82
N ALA A 62 3.25 3.18 5.67
CA ALA A 62 4.67 2.88 5.52
C ALA A 62 5.23 2.10 6.73
N ALA A 63 4.85 2.46 7.95
CA ALA A 63 5.27 1.75 9.16
C ALA A 63 4.76 0.30 9.20
N ASN A 64 3.52 0.07 8.77
CA ASN A 64 2.92 -1.27 8.75
C ASN A 64 3.43 -2.16 7.59
N PHE A 65 4.30 -1.63 6.72
CA PHE A 65 5.04 -2.36 5.67
C PHE A 65 6.56 -2.26 5.85
N ALA A 66 7.05 -1.92 7.05
CA ALA A 66 8.47 -1.73 7.30
C ALA A 66 9.26 -3.04 7.51
N VAL A 67 8.60 -4.10 7.99
CA VAL A 67 9.21 -5.41 8.27
C VAL A 67 8.31 -6.56 7.82
N PRO A 68 8.85 -7.74 7.49
CA PRO A 68 8.06 -8.87 6.99
C PRO A 68 6.91 -9.30 7.90
N ALA A 69 7.15 -9.32 9.22
CA ALA A 69 6.16 -9.74 10.21
C ALA A 69 5.15 -8.63 10.60
N ALA A 70 5.16 -7.48 9.92
CA ALA A 70 4.17 -6.43 10.17
C ALA A 70 2.79 -6.83 9.62
N GLN A 71 1.75 -6.13 10.07
CA GLN A 71 0.36 -6.42 9.70
C GLN A 71 0.14 -6.35 8.18
N GLY A 72 0.78 -5.39 7.51
CA GLY A 72 0.61 -5.17 6.08
C GLY A 72 1.06 -6.36 5.22
N PRO A 73 2.36 -6.72 5.24
CA PRO A 73 2.86 -7.84 4.44
C PRO A 73 2.25 -9.18 4.83
N SER A 74 2.02 -9.43 6.13
CA SER A 74 1.37 -10.67 6.59
C SER A 74 -0.02 -10.82 5.99
N ALA A 75 -0.87 -9.78 6.11
CA ALA A 75 -2.23 -9.82 5.57
C ALA A 75 -2.25 -9.90 4.04
N TYR A 76 -1.29 -9.27 3.35
CA TYR A 76 -1.16 -9.38 1.90
C TYR A 76 -0.84 -10.81 1.48
N VAL A 77 0.18 -11.43 2.08
CA VAL A 77 0.62 -12.79 1.69
C VAL A 77 -0.40 -13.85 2.09
N ASP A 78 -0.99 -13.75 3.29
CA ASP A 78 -2.03 -14.68 3.73
C ASP A 78 -3.18 -14.75 2.74
N GLN A 79 -3.65 -13.60 2.26
CA GLN A 79 -4.73 -13.55 1.27
C GLN A 79 -4.24 -13.93 -0.14
N LEU A 80 -3.05 -13.47 -0.56
CA LEU A 80 -2.50 -13.78 -1.89
C LEU A 80 -2.35 -15.28 -2.10
N LEU A 81 -1.87 -16.04 -1.10
CA LEU A 81 -1.65 -17.47 -1.22
C LEU A 81 -2.95 -18.29 -1.19
N VAL A 82 -4.04 -17.73 -0.66
CA VAL A 82 -5.38 -18.32 -0.79
C VAL A 82 -5.85 -18.26 -2.25
N ASP A 83 -5.65 -17.11 -2.89
CA ASP A 83 -6.14 -16.87 -4.26
C ASP A 83 -5.16 -17.39 -5.34
N HIS A 84 -3.86 -17.40 -5.02
CA HIS A 84 -2.74 -17.72 -5.90
C HIS A 84 -1.71 -18.60 -5.17
N PRO A 85 -2.01 -19.88 -4.93
CA PRO A 85 -1.18 -20.76 -4.12
C PRO A 85 0.20 -21.06 -4.70
N ASP A 86 0.42 -20.78 -6.00
CA ASP A 86 1.68 -21.02 -6.69
C ASP A 86 2.71 -19.87 -6.49
N PHE A 87 2.33 -18.79 -5.80
CA PHE A 87 3.25 -17.69 -5.51
C PHE A 87 4.24 -18.05 -4.40
N ASP A 88 5.46 -17.51 -4.49
CA ASP A 88 6.44 -17.60 -3.42
C ASP A 88 6.14 -16.55 -2.34
N ALA A 89 5.94 -17.02 -1.11
CA ALA A 89 5.55 -16.19 0.04
C ALA A 89 6.60 -15.14 0.38
N ASP A 90 7.90 -15.49 0.30
CA ASP A 90 8.99 -14.59 0.66
C ASP A 90 9.16 -13.51 -0.41
N VAL A 91 9.03 -13.88 -1.68
CA VAL A 91 9.04 -12.94 -2.81
C VAL A 91 7.84 -11.98 -2.71
N ALA A 92 6.64 -12.52 -2.51
CA ALA A 92 5.42 -11.72 -2.38
C ALA A 92 5.51 -10.72 -1.21
N THR A 93 6.06 -11.14 -0.08
CA THR A 93 6.31 -10.28 1.09
C THR A 93 7.24 -9.12 0.72
N ALA A 94 8.39 -9.43 0.12
CA ALA A 94 9.41 -8.44 -0.24
C ALA A 94 8.91 -7.43 -1.29
N ASP A 95 8.15 -7.90 -2.28
CA ASP A 95 7.56 -7.07 -3.32
C ASP A 95 6.51 -6.11 -2.77
N ALA A 96 5.62 -6.60 -1.90
CA ALA A 96 4.60 -5.76 -1.26
C ALA A 96 5.21 -4.65 -0.41
N MET A 97 6.21 -5.01 0.42
CA MET A 97 6.98 -4.02 1.19
C MET A 97 7.61 -2.99 0.26
N THR A 98 8.30 -3.43 -0.79
CA THR A 98 9.00 -2.54 -1.72
C THR A 98 8.03 -1.59 -2.43
N ALA A 99 6.88 -2.10 -2.89
CA ALA A 99 5.88 -1.31 -3.60
C ALA A 99 5.27 -0.23 -2.71
N VAL A 100 4.85 -0.59 -1.49
CA VAL A 100 4.24 0.36 -0.53
C VAL A 100 5.26 1.42 -0.08
N GLN A 101 6.50 1.02 0.22
CA GLN A 101 7.54 1.97 0.62
C GLN A 101 7.86 2.98 -0.49
N LYS A 102 7.98 2.51 -1.75
CA LYS A 102 8.20 3.40 -2.90
C LYS A 102 7.04 4.36 -3.10
N PHE A 103 5.81 3.86 -2.99
CA PHE A 103 4.61 4.68 -3.10
C PHE A 103 4.59 5.81 -2.05
N CYS A 104 4.82 5.48 -0.78
CA CYS A 104 4.83 6.47 0.31
C CYS A 104 5.97 7.49 0.15
N ARG A 105 7.18 7.03 -0.21
CA ARG A 105 8.33 7.89 -0.48
C ARG A 105 8.08 8.88 -1.59
N ASN A 106 7.46 8.44 -2.69
CA ASN A 106 7.13 9.30 -3.82
C ASN A 106 6.01 10.32 -3.51
N LEU A 107 5.28 10.12 -2.41
CA LEU A 107 4.33 11.09 -1.84
C LEU A 107 4.94 11.96 -0.74
N GLY A 108 6.27 11.89 -0.54
CA GLY A 108 6.99 12.71 0.43
C GLY A 108 6.97 12.17 1.87
N VAL A 109 6.68 10.88 2.05
CA VAL A 109 6.68 10.22 3.35
C VAL A 109 7.91 9.32 3.49
N ASN A 110 8.79 9.63 4.45
CA ASN A 110 9.94 8.81 4.85
C ASN A 110 9.62 7.96 6.08
#